data_AF-A0A7V9BZ67-F1
#
_entry.id   AF-A0A7V9BZ67-F1
#
_cell.length_a   1.000
_cell.length_b   1.000
_cell.length_c   1.000
_cell.angle_alpha   90.00
_cell.angle_beta   90.00
_cell.angle_gamma   90.00
#
_symmetry.space_group_name_H-M   'P 1'
#
loop_
_entity.id
_entity.type
_entity.pdbx_description
1 polymer ?
#
loop_
_entity_poly.entity_id
_entity_poly.type
_entity_poly.pdbx_seq_one_letter_code
_entity_poly.pdbx_strand_id
1 'polypeptide(L)' 'LDKQADGGTHVADTSEVGRIGITKTESKGKGNKRIRIRVADA' A
#
# COMPACT_ATOMS: atom_id res chain seq x y z
N LEU A 1 -0.20 8.07 -11.90
CA LEU A 1 -0.69 8.84 -10.75
C LEU A 1 -2.05 8.29 -10.39
N ASP A 2 -2.20 7.79 -9.17
CA ASP A 2 -3.51 7.32 -8.69
C ASP A 2 -4.35 8.52 -8.19
N LYS A 3 -5.66 8.45 -8.35
CA LYS A 3 -6.61 9.48 -7.87
C LYS A 3 -7.74 8.81 -7.13
N GLN A 4 -7.92 9.16 -5.87
CA GLN A 4 -8.90 8.56 -4.98
C GLN A 4 -9.79 9.64 -4.37
N ALA A 5 -11.04 9.30 -4.08
CA ALA A 5 -11.92 10.11 -3.23
C ALA A 5 -11.73 9.65 -1.78
N ASP A 6 -10.64 10.11 -1.17
CA ASP A 6 -10.23 9.77 0.20
C ASP A 6 -10.12 11.05 1.05
N GLY A 7 -10.55 10.97 2.31
CA GLY A 7 -10.52 12.07 3.30
C GLY A 7 -9.57 11.81 4.47
N GLY A 8 -8.69 10.81 4.35
CA GLY A 8 -7.68 10.49 5.36
C GLY A 8 -6.59 11.56 5.50
N THR A 9 -5.73 11.39 6.51
CA THR A 9 -4.50 12.17 6.65
C THR A 9 -3.41 11.51 5.81
N HIS A 10 -2.73 12.30 4.97
CA HIS A 10 -1.67 11.82 4.09
C HIS A 10 -0.38 12.62 4.29
N VAL A 11 0.72 12.04 3.83
CA VAL A 11 2.01 12.74 3.65
C VAL A 11 1.95 13.64 2.41
N ALA A 12 2.87 14.61 2.32
CA ALA A 12 2.91 15.55 1.20
C ALA A 12 3.59 14.96 -0.04
N ASP A 13 4.58 14.07 0.15
CA ASP A 13 5.32 13.40 -0.91
C ASP A 13 5.40 11.88 -0.69
N THR A 14 5.42 11.10 -1.77
CA THR A 14 5.45 9.63 -1.68
C THR A 14 6.77 9.09 -1.11
N SER A 15 7.86 9.87 -1.17
CA SER A 15 9.13 9.51 -0.55
C SER A 15 9.07 9.46 0.97
N GLU A 16 8.18 10.23 1.60
CA GLU A 16 7.99 10.26 3.06
C GLU A 16 7.37 8.97 3.61
N VAL A 17 6.78 8.15 2.75
CA VAL A 17 6.23 6.84 3.15
C VAL A 17 7.34 5.85 3.51
N GLY A 18 8.57 6.00 2.98
CA GLY A 18 9.65 5.03 3.15
C GLY A 18 9.54 3.81 2.22
N ARG A 19 10.36 2.78 2.47
CA ARG A 19 10.42 1.60 1.58
C ARG A 19 9.27 0.64 1.86
N ILE A 20 8.58 0.22 0.80
CA ILE A 20 7.52 -0.81 0.88
C ILE A 20 8.09 -2.20 0.63
N GLY A 21 7.81 -3.13 1.55
CA GLY A 21 8.12 -4.56 1.39
C GLY A 21 6.85 -5.42 1.35
N ILE A 22 6.76 -6.36 0.40
CA ILE A 22 5.68 -7.35 0.37
C ILE A 22 6.00 -8.47 1.35
N THR A 23 5.12 -8.72 2.32
CA THR A 23 5.32 -9.75 3.35
C THR A 23 4.53 -11.02 3.08
N LYS A 24 3.41 -10.92 2.34
CA LYS A 24 2.62 -12.08 1.92
C LYS A 24 1.77 -11.74 0.70
N THR A 25 1.57 -12.71 -0.17
CA THR A 25 0.52 -12.69 -1.21
C THR A 25 -0.39 -13.89 -1.04
N GLU A 26 -1.71 -13.69 -1.11
CA GLU A 26 -2.70 -14.76 -0.98
C GLU A 26 -3.80 -14.60 -2.05
N SER A 27 -4.15 -15.68 -2.74
CA SER A 27 -5.34 -15.71 -3.59
C SER A 27 -6.59 -15.90 -2.72
N LYS A 28 -7.59 -15.05 -2.89
CA LYS A 28 -8.90 -15.20 -2.22
C LYS A 28 -9.97 -15.81 -3.15
N GLY A 29 -9.55 -16.25 -4.35
CA GLY A 29 -10.46 -16.76 -5.38
C GLY A 29 -11.24 -15.65 -6.09
N LYS A 30 -12.00 -16.02 -7.14
CA LYS A 30 -12.81 -15.10 -7.96
C LYS A 30 -12.02 -13.88 -8.48
N GLY A 31 -10.76 -14.08 -8.87
CA GLY A 31 -9.87 -13.02 -9.35
C GLY A 31 -9.27 -12.12 -8.25
N ASN A 32 -9.66 -12.28 -6.98
CA ASN A 32 -9.18 -11.44 -5.89
C ASN A 32 -7.85 -11.94 -5.33
N LYS A 33 -6.91 -11.02 -5.13
CA LYS A 33 -5.66 -11.26 -4.40
C LYS A 33 -5.57 -10.31 -3.21
N ARG A 34 -5.09 -10.81 -2.07
CA ARG A 34 -4.75 -9.99 -0.91
C ARG A 34 -3.23 -9.92 -0.79
N ILE A 35 -2.72 -8.69 -0.77
CA ILE A 35 -1.30 -8.42 -0.56
C ILE A 35 -1.15 -7.84 0.84
N ARG A 36 -0.23 -8.40 1.63
CA ARG A 36 0.21 -7.80 2.89
C ARG A 36 1.53 -7.10 2.65
N ILE A 37 1.61 -5.86 3.08
CA ILE A 37 2.80 -5.03 2.96
C ILE A 37 3.28 -4.60 4.34
N ARG A 38 4.56 -4.27 4.43
CA ARG A 38 5.16 -3.54 5.54
C ARG A 38 5.77 -2.25 5.00
N VAL A 39 5.73 -1.22 5.82
CA VAL A 39 6.52 0.00 5.64
C VAL A 39 7.81 -0.18 6.45
N ALA A 40 8.95 0.02 5.83
CA ALA A 40 10.22 0.18 6.53
C ALA A 40 10.47 1.66 6.77
N ASP A 41 11.21 1.99 7.82
CA ASP A 41 11.50 3.37 8.22
C ASP A 41 11.97 4.23 7.03
N ALA A 42 11.57 5.50 7.06
CA ALA A 42 11.90 6.50 6.04
C ALA A 42 13.37 6.90 6.06
#